data_AF-A0A931R3D2-F1
#
_entry.id   AF-A0A931R3D2-F1
#
_cell.length_a   1.000
_cell.length_b   1.000
_cell.length_c   1.000
_cell.angle_alpha   90.00
_cell.angle_beta   90.00
_cell.angle_gamma   90.00
#
_symmetry.space_group_name_H-M   'P 1'
#
loop_
_entity.id
_entity.type
_entity.pdbx_description
1 polymer ?
#
loop_
_entity_poly.entity_id
_entity_poly.type
_entity_poly.pdbx_seq_one_letter_code
_entity_poly.pdbx_strand_id
1 'polypeptide(L)'
;MTRQPLLIEPERVDEPQKVQEYAEVLSRVASKHQPVIVRRGGADLAAVIALEHLALLQEFLARQEAEGIASEMDWTQLAKVSPPPQQWFEGDEPKPF
;
A
#
# COMPACT_ATOMS: atom_id res chain seq x y z
N MET A 1 2.10 -14.93 -19.68
CA MET A 1 1.00 -15.52 -18.88
C MET A 1 1.62 -16.36 -17.77
N THR A 2 1.71 -15.82 -16.55
CA THR A 2 2.33 -16.50 -15.40
C THR A 2 1.26 -17.16 -14.54
N ARG A 3 1.36 -18.49 -14.40
CA ARG A 3 0.48 -19.34 -13.58
C ARG A 3 0.68 -18.98 -12.10
N GLN A 4 -0.31 -18.35 -11.47
CA GLN A 4 -0.32 -18.13 -10.02
C GLN A 4 -0.59 -19.46 -9.30
N PRO A 5 0.21 -19.83 -8.28
CA PRO A 5 0.00 -21.07 -7.54
C PRO A 5 -1.23 -20.94 -6.63
N LEU A 6 -2.13 -21.91 -6.72
CA LEU A 6 -3.38 -22.03 -5.97
C LEU A 6 -3.10 -22.70 -4.62
N LEU A 7 -3.55 -22.10 -3.52
CA LEU A 7 -3.66 -22.79 -2.22
C LEU A 7 -5.11 -22.78 -1.77
N ILE A 8 -5.59 -23.97 -1.41
CA ILE A 8 -6.92 -24.23 -0.86
C ILE A 8 -6.76 -24.22 0.66
N GLU A 9 -7.48 -23.34 1.35
CA GLU A 9 -7.42 -23.27 2.81
C GLU A 9 -8.22 -24.43 3.46
N PRO A 10 -7.70 -25.11 4.50
CA PRO A 10 -8.38 -26.23 5.14
C PRO A 10 -9.37 -25.78 6.22
N GLU A 11 -10.53 -26.42 6.26
CA GLU A 11 -11.69 -26.05 7.09
C GLU A 11 -11.55 -26.36 8.59
N ARG A 12 -10.53 -27.13 9.00
CA ARG A 12 -10.13 -27.39 10.40
C ARG A 12 -8.63 -27.65 10.48
N VAL A 13 -7.97 -27.03 11.47
CA VAL A 13 -6.57 -27.28 11.82
C VAL A 13 -6.50 -28.49 12.74
N ASP A 14 -6.62 -29.68 12.15
CA ASP A 14 -6.14 -30.92 12.74
C ASP A 14 -5.34 -31.61 11.63
N GLU A 15 -4.03 -31.33 11.54
CA GLU A 15 -2.97 -32.23 11.05
C GLU A 15 -1.64 -31.46 10.83
N PRO A 16 -0.48 -32.04 11.21
CA PRO A 16 0.83 -31.39 11.19
C PRO A 16 1.36 -31.05 9.77
N GLN A 17 0.82 -31.63 8.70
CA GLN A 17 1.25 -31.37 7.32
C GLN A 17 0.83 -30.00 6.78
N LYS A 18 -0.33 -29.48 7.19
CA LYS A 18 -0.85 -28.17 6.73
C LYS A 18 -0.12 -26.98 7.34
N VAL A 19 0.51 -27.19 8.50
CA VAL A 19 1.35 -26.17 9.17
C VAL A 19 2.63 -25.92 8.38
N GLN A 20 3.19 -26.96 7.74
CA GLN A 20 4.38 -26.83 6.89
C GLN A 20 4.08 -26.02 5.63
N GLU A 21 2.94 -26.26 4.98
CA GLU A 21 2.53 -25.47 3.81
C GLU A 21 2.34 -23.98 4.15
N TYR A 22 1.81 -23.67 5.33
CA TYR A 22 1.66 -22.28 5.79
C TYR A 22 3.02 -21.60 6.05
N ALA A 23 3.95 -22.29 6.72
CA ALA A 23 5.28 -21.77 6.99
C ALA A 23 6.09 -21.53 5.69
N GLU A 24 5.92 -22.39 4.70
CA GLU A 24 6.52 -22.23 3.37
C GLU A 24 5.97 -21.00 2.64
N VAL A 25 4.66 -20.75 2.73
CA VAL A 25 4.04 -19.55 2.16
C VAL A 25 4.61 -18.29 2.79
N LEU A 26 4.67 -18.22 4.12
CA LEU A 26 5.25 -17.07 4.82
C LEU A 26 6.71 -16.86 4.44
N SER A 27 7.51 -17.93 4.41
CA SER A 27 8.92 -17.87 4.01
C SER A 27 9.08 -17.37 2.59
N ARG A 28 8.22 -17.79 1.66
CA ARG A 28 8.22 -17.33 0.27
C ARG A 28 7.82 -15.86 0.15
N VAL A 29 6.78 -15.44 0.86
CA VAL A 29 6.32 -14.04 0.85
C VAL A 29 7.41 -13.13 1.41
N ALA A 30 8.05 -13.54 2.51
CA ALA A 30 9.13 -12.78 3.14
C ALA A 30 10.41 -12.73 2.28
N SER A 31 10.79 -13.82 1.62
CA SER A 31 12.05 -13.89 0.86
C SER A 31 11.95 -13.40 -0.57
N LYS A 32 10.84 -13.69 -1.25
CA LYS A 32 10.65 -13.39 -2.68
C LYS A 32 9.74 -12.20 -2.91
N HIS A 33 9.15 -11.64 -1.85
CA HIS A 33 8.27 -10.48 -1.93
C HIS A 33 7.10 -10.69 -2.91
N GLN A 34 6.68 -11.95 -3.08
CA GLN A 34 5.64 -12.33 -4.02
C GLN A 34 4.31 -12.50 -3.27
N PRO A 35 3.29 -11.65 -3.55
CA PRO A 35 1.96 -11.79 -2.98
C PRO A 35 1.34 -13.15 -3.28
N VAL A 36 0.62 -13.70 -2.32
CA VAL A 36 -0.18 -14.92 -2.49
C VAL A 36 -1.65 -14.60 -2.21
N ILE A 37 -2.54 -15.00 -3.12
CA ILE A 37 -3.99 -14.84 -2.96
C ILE A 37 -4.58 -16.12 -2.39
N VAL A 38 -5.27 -15.99 -1.27
CA VAL A 38 -6.02 -17.06 -0.63
C VAL A 38 -7.43 -17.09 -1.23
N ARG A 39 -7.84 -18.25 -1.73
CA ARG A 39 -9.14 -18.45 -2.37
C ARG A 39 -9.97 -19.51 -1.63
N ARG A 40 -11.27 -19.28 -1.51
CA ARG A 40 -12.24 -20.28 -1.02
C ARG A 40 -13.39 -20.40 -2.01
N GLY A 41 -13.68 -21.62 -2.46
CA GLY A 41 -14.76 -21.85 -3.44
C GLY A 41 -14.55 -21.11 -4.77
N GLY A 42 -13.30 -20.81 -5.14
CA GLY A 42 -12.97 -20.04 -6.35
C GLY A 42 -13.05 -18.52 -6.21
N ALA A 43 -13.52 -18.00 -5.06
CA ALA A 43 -13.52 -16.58 -4.76
C ALA A 43 -12.23 -16.15 -4.05
N ASP A 44 -11.71 -14.97 -4.40
CA ASP A 44 -10.59 -14.33 -3.71
C ASP A 44 -11.06 -13.86 -2.33
N LEU A 45 -10.40 -14.35 -1.27
CA LEU A 45 -10.79 -14.09 0.12
C LEU A 45 -9.80 -13.14 0.83
N ALA A 46 -8.50 -13.40 0.69
CA ALA A 46 -7.46 -12.63 1.34
C ALA A 46 -6.16 -12.62 0.51
N ALA A 47 -5.26 -11.70 0.85
CA ALA A 47 -3.91 -11.66 0.29
C ALA A 47 -2.88 -11.73 1.42
N VAL A 48 -1.86 -12.56 1.26
CA VAL A 48 -0.68 -12.59 2.12
C VAL A 48 0.43 -11.84 1.40
N ILE A 49 0.89 -10.75 2.01
CA ILE A 49 1.93 -9.88 1.46
C ILE A 49 2.95 -9.55 2.55
N ALA A 50 4.15 -9.18 2.12
CA ALA A 50 5.16 -8.64 3.02
C ALA A 50 4.67 -7.31 3.63
N LEU A 51 5.00 -7.06 4.89
CA LEU A 51 4.53 -5.86 5.59
C LEU A 51 5.05 -4.58 4.94
N GLU A 52 6.27 -4.60 4.43
CA GLU A 52 6.88 -3.48 3.71
C GLU A 52 6.08 -3.14 2.45
N HIS A 53 5.56 -4.16 1.75
CA HIS A 53 4.73 -3.97 0.57
C HIS A 53 3.37 -3.37 0.92
N LEU A 54 2.78 -3.79 2.04
CA LEU A 54 1.53 -3.20 2.51
C LEU A 54 1.71 -1.70 2.78
N ALA A 55 2.78 -1.32 3.47
CA ALA A 55 3.09 0.08 3.76
C ALA A 55 3.26 0.91 2.47
N LEU A 56 3.96 0.37 1.47
CA LEU A 56 4.12 1.03 0.18
C LEU A 56 2.81 1.21 -0.58
N LEU A 57 1.92 0.21 -0.53
CA LEU A 57 0.59 0.33 -1.15
C LEU A 57 -0.26 1.39 -0.46
N GLN A 58 -0.20 1.46 0.87
CA GLN A 58 -0.92 2.48 1.63
C GLN A 58 -0.42 3.90 1.30
N GLU A 59 0.90 4.10 1.27
CA GLU A 59 1.50 5.38 0.89
C GLU A 59 1.13 5.77 -0.54
N PHE A 60 1.18 4.81 -1.47
CA PHE A 60 0.81 5.05 -2.86
C PHE A 60 -0.66 5.47 -3.01
N LEU A 61 -1.57 4.82 -2.28
CA LEU A 61 -2.99 5.18 -2.29
C LEU A 61 -3.23 6.55 -1.65
N ALA A 62 -2.59 6.84 -0.50
CA ALA A 62 -2.67 8.13 0.15
C ALA A 62 -2.19 9.26 -0.77
N ARG A 63 -1.10 9.01 -1.50
CA ARG A 63 -0.59 9.95 -2.50
C ARG A 63 -1.56 10.16 -3.65
N GLN A 64 -2.16 9.09 -4.20
CA GLN A 64 -3.17 9.24 -5.26
C GLN A 64 -4.39 10.02 -4.80
N GLU A 65 -4.85 9.80 -3.57
CA GLU A 65 -5.97 10.55 -3.01
C GLU A 65 -5.61 12.04 -2.85
N ALA A 66 -4.43 12.34 -2.31
CA ALA A 66 -3.96 13.72 -2.20
C ALA A 66 -3.80 14.40 -3.57
N GLU A 67 -3.26 13.70 -4.57
CA GLU A 67 -3.14 14.19 -5.95
C GLU A 67 -4.53 14.40 -6.58
N GLY A 68 -5.49 13.52 -6.32
CA GLY A 68 -6.88 13.66 -6.74
C GLY A 68 -7.53 14.93 -6.17
N ILE A 69 -7.45 15.12 -4.85
CA ILE A 69 -7.97 16.32 -4.18
C ILE A 69 -7.29 17.58 -4.71
N ALA A 70 -5.96 17.55 -4.85
CA ALA A 70 -5.20 18.67 -5.39
C ALA A 70 -5.60 19.02 -6.82
N SER A 71 -5.98 18.04 -7.64
CA SER A 71 -6.41 18.26 -9.02
C SER A 71 -7.76 18.97 -9.13
N GLU A 72 -8.63 18.82 -8.12
CA GLU A 72 -9.97 19.42 -8.07
C GLU A 72 -9.98 20.82 -7.43
N MET A 73 -8.90 21.21 -6.76
CA MET A 73 -8.77 22.50 -6.10
C MET A 73 -8.45 23.63 -7.09
N ASP A 74 -9.24 24.71 -7.08
CA ASP A 74 -8.84 25.98 -7.71
C ASP A 74 -7.80 26.68 -6.82
N TRP A 75 -6.54 26.32 -7.03
CA TRP A 75 -5.39 26.91 -6.35
C TRP A 75 -5.30 28.42 -6.50
N THR A 76 -5.80 28.97 -7.61
CA THR A 76 -5.79 30.42 -7.87
C THR A 76 -6.80 31.13 -6.98
N GLN A 77 -7.98 30.54 -6.80
CA GLN A 77 -8.99 31.06 -5.89
C GLN A 77 -8.54 30.91 -4.43
N LEU A 78 -7.96 29.78 -4.05
CA LEU A 78 -7.44 29.52 -2.71
C LEU A 78 -6.33 30.50 -2.29
N ALA A 79 -5.39 30.80 -3.19
CA ALA A 79 -4.34 31.78 -2.93
C ALA A 79 -4.89 33.19 -2.68
N LYS A 80 -6.08 33.52 -3.22
CA LYS A 80 -6.74 34.81 -2.98
C LYS A 80 -7.50 34.85 -1.65
N VAL A 81 -8.13 33.75 -1.24
CA VAL A 81 -8.94 33.70 0.00
C VAL A 81 -8.13 33.38 1.24
N SER A 82 -6.99 32.71 1.10
CA SER A 82 -6.09 32.35 2.19
C SER A 82 -4.64 32.58 1.74
N PRO A 83 -4.20 33.86 1.64
CA PRO A 83 -2.82 34.15 1.26
C PRO A 83 -1.85 33.54 2.28
N PRO A 84 -0.67 33.08 1.82
CA PRO A 84 0.31 32.49 2.72
C PRO A 84 0.78 33.53 3.77
N PRO A 85 1.01 33.13 5.03
CA PRO A 85 1.50 34.02 6.08
C PRO A 85 2.79 34.72 5.66
N GLN A 86 2.87 36.04 5.86
CA GLN A 86 4.08 36.83 5.51
C GLN A 86 5.34 36.31 6.22
N GLN A 87 5.19 35.80 7.44
CA GLN A 87 6.26 35.18 8.25
C GLN A 87 6.93 33.98 7.56
N TRP A 88 6.27 33.31 6.61
CA TRP A 88 6.89 32.22 5.83
C TRP A 88 7.93 32.72 4.82
N PHE A 89 7.93 34.02 4.51
CA PHE A 89 8.85 34.65 3.57
C PHE A 89 9.83 35.62 4.24
N GLU A 90 9.76 35.75 5.57
CA GLU A 90 10.66 36.52 6.42
C GLU A 90 11.77 35.64 7.02
N GLY A 91 12.28 34.68 6.24
CA GLY A 91 13.51 33.98 6.58
C GLY A 91 14.71 34.89 6.35
N ASP A 92 15.64 34.92 7.30
CA ASP A 92 16.92 35.65 7.25
C ASP A 92 17.93 35.06 6.23
N GLU A 93 17.44 34.21 5.31
CA GLU A 93 18.27 33.65 4.25
C GLU A 93 18.43 34.70 3.14
N PRO A 94 19.68 35.03 2.75
CA PRO A 94 19.91 35.97 1.67
C PRO A 94 19.28 35.40 0.39
N LYS A 95 18.30 36.13 -0.16
CA LYS A 95 17.72 35.84 -1.48
C LYS A 95 18.87 35.73 -2.48
N PRO A 96 19.03 34.60 -3.19
CA PRO A 96 20.09 34.48 -4.19
C PRO A 96 19.75 35.47 -5.31
N PHE A 97 20.64 36.44 -5.50
CA PHE A 97 20.71 37.23 -6.72
C PHE A 97 21.21 36.35 -7.88
#